data_AF-A0A3B9XUL3-F1
#
_entry.id   AF-A0A3B9XUL3-F1
#
_cell.length_a   1.000
_cell.length_b   1.000
_cell.length_c   1.000
_cell.angle_alpha   90.00
_cell.angle_beta   90.00
_cell.angle_gamma   90.00
#
_symmetry.space_group_name_H-M   'P 1'
#
loop_
_entity.id
_entity.type
_entity.pdbx_description
1 polymer ?
#
loop_
_entity_poly.entity_id
_entity_poly.type
_entity_poly.pdbx_seq_one_letter_code
_entity_poly.pdbx_strand_id
1 'polypeptide(L)' 'MICWDHIETVLLDMDGTLLDLYFDNFFWMELVPQRFAEANHISLDDAKTQLFAR' A
#
# COMPACT_ATOMS: atom_id res chain seq x y z
N MET A 1 26.86 0.20 -7.23
CA MET A 1 26.11 0.01 -8.49
C MET A 1 25.30 -1.26 -8.33
N ILE A 2 24.01 -1.25 -8.65
CA ILE A 2 23.14 -2.43 -8.46
C ILE A 2 23.55 -3.50 -9.49
N CYS A 3 23.70 -4.75 -9.04
CA CYS A 3 24.02 -5.88 -9.91
C CYS A 3 22.72 -6.44 -10.50
N TRP A 4 22.34 -5.91 -11.67
CA TRP A 4 21.08 -6.21 -12.34
C TRP A 4 20.95 -7.68 -12.77
N ASP A 5 22.06 -8.37 -13.00
CA ASP A 5 22.09 -9.76 -13.45
C ASP A 5 21.50 -10.74 -12.43
N HIS A 6 21.38 -10.33 -11.16
CA HIS A 6 20.77 -11.14 -10.09
C HIS A 6 19.32 -10.75 -9.78
N ILE A 7 18.76 -9.76 -10.47
CA ILE A 7 17.38 -9.30 -10.23
C ILE A 7 16.47 -9.95 -11.27
N GLU A 8 15.64 -10.88 -10.82
CA GLU A 8 14.72 -11.61 -11.70
C GLU A 8 13.42 -10.85 -11.97
N THR A 9 12.96 -10.05 -11.01
CA THR A 9 11.68 -9.33 -11.10
C THR A 9 11.87 -7.88 -10.69
N VAL A 10 11.34 -6.97 -11.50
CA VAL A 10 11.19 -5.55 -11.19
C VAL A 10 9.71 -5.22 -11.29
N LEU A 11 9.18 -4.59 -10.24
CA LEU A 11 7.82 -4.07 -10.23
C LEU A 11 7.89 -2.57 -10.54
N LEU A 12 7.02 -2.13 -11.43
CA LEU A 12 6.89 -0.73 -11.83
C LEU A 12 5.45 -0.29 -11.61
N ASP A 13 5.27 0.93 -11.12
CA ASP A 13 3.97 1.58 -11.06
C ASP A 13 3.57 2.13 -12.45
N MET A 14 2.32 2.59 -12.59
CA MET A 14 1.72 3.11 -13.83
C MET A 14 2.45 4.34 -14.39
N ASP A 15 3.19 5.07 -13.55
CA ASP A 15 4.00 6.23 -13.94
C ASP A 15 5.49 5.88 -14.20
N GLY A 16 5.85 4.59 -14.12
CA GLY A 16 7.21 4.10 -14.33
C GLY A 16 8.13 4.21 -13.11
N THR A 17 7.59 4.55 -11.93
CA THR A 17 8.35 4.50 -10.67
C THR A 17 8.60 3.06 -10.22
N LEU A 18 9.74 2.81 -9.56
CA LEU A 18 10.03 1.50 -8.97
C LEU A 18 9.07 1.24 -7.81
N LEU A 19 8.34 0.14 -7.91
CA LEU A 19 7.34 -0.25 -6.95
C LEU A 19 7.95 -1.17 -5.90
N ASP A 20 7.75 -0.84 -4.63
CA ASP A 20 8.06 -1.73 -3.51
C ASP A 20 6.76 -2.37 -3.02
N LEU A 21 6.59 -3.66 -3.31
CA LEU A 21 5.38 -4.40 -2.98
C LEU A 21 5.11 -4.47 -1.47
N TYR A 22 6.16 -4.54 -0.64
CA TYR A 22 5.97 -4.58 0.81
C TYR A 22 5.46 -3.23 1.32
N PHE A 23 6.06 -2.15 0.84
CA PHE A 23 5.64 -0.79 1.17
C PHE A 23 4.19 -0.54 0.70
N ASP A 24 3.85 -0.86 -0.54
CA ASP A 24 2.50 -0.65 -1.06
C ASP A 24 1.44 -1.42 -0.27
N ASN A 25 1.71 -2.70 0.01
CA ASN A 25 0.78 -3.50 0.80
C ASN A 25 0.57 -2.89 2.20
N PHE A 26 1.64 -2.49 2.88
CA PHE A 26 1.53 -1.85 4.19
C PHE A 26 0.78 -0.51 4.11
N PHE A 27 1.12 0.31 3.12
CA PHE A 27 0.53 1.63 2.94
C PHE A 27 -0.99 1.54 2.75
N TRP A 28 -1.43 0.72 1.79
CA TRP A 28 -2.85 0.60 1.44
C TRP A 28 -3.67 -0.23 2.42
N MET A 29 -3.11 -1.30 3.00
CA MET A 29 -3.88 -2.23 3.83
C MET A 29 -3.89 -1.86 5.32
N GLU A 30 -2.87 -1.15 5.81
CA GLU A 30 -2.74 -0.81 7.23
C GLU A 30 -2.75 0.71 7.47
N LEU A 31 -1.83 1.44 6.84
CA LEU A 31 -1.65 2.86 7.14
C LEU A 31 -2.86 3.70 6.71
N VAL A 32 -3.35 3.53 5.48
CA VAL A 32 -4.50 4.29 4.97
C VAL A 32 -5.76 4.03 5.81
N PRO A 33 -6.18 2.77 6.08
CA PRO A 33 -7.31 2.51 6.96
C PRO A 33 -7.16 3.07 8.37
N GLN A 34 -5.96 2.98 8.95
CA GLN A 34 -5.69 3.56 10.27
C GLN A 34 -5.90 5.07 10.28
N ARG A 35 -5.31 5.79 9.33
CA ARG A 35 -5.43 7.26 9.26
C ARG A 35 -6.85 7.69 8.95
N PHE A 36 -7.57 6.93 8.12
CA PHE A 36 -8.98 7.17 7.85
C PHE A 36 -9.84 6.99 9.11
N ALA A 37 -9.60 5.93 9.89
CA ALA A 37 -10.28 5.69 11.16
C ALA A 37 -10.07 6.85 12.15
N GLU A 38 -8.82 7.29 12.30
CA GLU A 38 -8.43 8.42 13.16
C GLU A 38 -9.11 9.72 12.73
N ALA A 39 -9.10 10.04 11.43
CA ALA A 39 -9.66 11.27 10.89
C ALA A 39 -11.20 11.33 10.96
N ASN A 40 -11.88 10.17 10.89
CA ASN A 40 -13.35 10.08 10.93
C ASN A 40 -13.89 9.67 12.31
N HIS A 41 -13.01 9.46 13.29
CA HIS A 41 -13.37 9.00 14.64
C HIS A 41 -14.22 7.71 14.66
N ILE A 42 -13.86 6.75 13.80
CA ILE A 42 -14.50 5.43 13.71
C ILE A 42 -13.50 4.33 14.09
N SER A 43 -14.00 3.09 14.26
CA SER A 43 -13.11 1.95 14.49
C SER A 43 -12.31 1.61 13.23
N LEU A 44 -11.17 0.94 13.40
CA LEU A 44 -10.38 0.45 12.27
C LEU A 44 -11.18 -0.55 11.40
N ASP A 45 -12.02 -1.37 12.02
CA ASP A 45 -12.84 -2.35 11.30
C ASP A 45 -13.92 -1.65 10.46
N ASP A 46 -14.56 -0.60 10.99
CA ASP A 46 -15.51 0.22 10.23
C ASP A 46 -14.81 0.96 9.09
N ALA A 47 -13.61 1.48 9.33
CA ALA A 47 -12.79 2.13 8.31
C ALA A 47 -12.43 1.17 7.17
N LYS A 48 -11.96 -0.05 7.50
CA LYS A 48 -11.66 -1.10 6.50
C LYS A 48 -12.94 -1.49 5.74
N THR A 49 -14.07 -1.61 6.43
CA THR A 49 -15.36 -1.93 5.80
C THR A 49 -15.79 -0.86 4.80
N GLN A 50 -15.63 0.43 5.13
CA GLN A 50 -16.01 1.53 4.23
C GLN A 50 -15.05 1.67 3.04
N LEU A 51 -13.73 1.60 3.28
CA LEU A 51 -12.72 1.79 2.23
C LEU A 51 -12.66 0.64 1.22
N PHE A 52 -12.96 -0.58 1.67
CA PHE A 52 -12.93 -1.77 0.83
C PHE A 52 -14.32 -2.29 0.44
N ALA A 53 -15.38 -1.52 0.70
CA ALA A 53 -16.71 -1.80 0.19
C ALA A 53 -16.67 -1.81 -1.36
N ARG A 54 -17.11 -2.92 -1.94
CA ARG A 54 -17.21 -3.12 -3.40
C ARG A 54 -18.46 -2.46 -3.99
#